data_AF-A0A948TP78-F1
#
_entry.id   AF-A0A948TP78-F1
#
_cell.length_a   1.000
_cell.length_b   1.000
_cell.length_c   1.000
_cell.angle_alpha   90.00
_cell.angle_beta   90.00
_cell.angle_gamma   90.00
#
_symmetry.space_group_name_H-M   'P 1'
#
loop_
_entity.id
_entity.type
_entity.pdbx_description
1 polymer ?
#
loop_
_entity_poly.entity_id
_entity_poly.type
_entity_poly.pdbx_seq_one_letter_code
_entity_poly.pdbx_strand_id
1 'polypeptide(L)'
;LTADKDNRKDFGYRAVECLLTVLSRNSPDMIVVLAGYEKEMNQMLATNPGLRGRFPHTLRFEDYSADELMEIALQLFRKEEYILTGEAGRQLYETISEAVADKTESFSNARWIEQYVYSGILPAMAERVLNRGGAIDKESCRTVEKEDVETAFLKFKPRQIETAVIPRIGFRA
;
A
#
# COMPACT_ATOMS: atom_id res chain seq x y z
N LEU A 1 3.02 16.80 6.01
CA LEU A 1 3.61 18.00 6.63
C LEU A 1 3.63 19.12 5.59
N THR A 2 2.48 19.74 5.33
CA THR A 2 2.42 20.91 4.45
C THR A 2 2.83 22.12 5.26
N ALA A 3 4.13 22.40 5.28
CA ALA A 3 4.66 23.61 5.88
C ALA A 3 4.15 24.80 5.04
N ASP A 4 3.19 25.52 5.60
CA ASP A 4 2.84 26.84 5.08
C ASP A 4 4.06 27.74 5.32
N LYS A 5 4.73 28.17 4.26
CA LYS A 5 6.04 28.84 4.32
C LYS A 5 6.02 30.12 5.17
N ASP A 6 4.84 30.70 5.39
CA ASP A 6 4.67 31.94 6.17
C ASP A 6 4.33 31.74 7.65
N ASN A 7 4.00 30.52 8.10
CA ASN A 7 3.57 30.31 9.48
C ASN A 7 4.65 29.62 10.32
N ARG A 8 5.68 30.36 10.73
CA ARG A 8 6.70 29.91 11.70
C ARG A 8 6.14 29.48 13.07
N LYS A 9 4.84 29.67 13.32
CA LYS A 9 4.11 29.12 14.47
C LYS A 9 3.52 27.72 14.24
N ASP A 10 3.70 27.13 13.06
CA ASP A 10 3.29 25.76 12.79
C ASP A 10 4.10 24.78 13.65
N PHE A 11 3.39 23.97 14.43
CA PHE A 11 3.96 22.94 15.29
C PHE A 11 4.76 21.90 14.49
N GLY A 12 4.36 21.60 13.25
CA GLY A 12 5.07 20.66 12.39
C GLY A 12 6.47 21.15 12.04
N TYR A 13 6.62 22.43 11.73
CA TYR A 13 7.92 23.04 11.44
C TYR A 13 8.82 23.04 12.69
N ARG A 14 8.27 23.39 13.87
CA ARG A 14 9.02 23.37 15.15
C ARG A 14 9.48 21.96 15.55
N ALA A 15 8.67 20.94 15.29
CA ALA A 15 9.03 19.55 15.55
C ALA A 15 10.23 19.11 14.70
N VAL A 16 10.24 19.47 13.40
CA VAL A 16 11.36 19.19 12.51
C VAL A 16 12.63 19.94 12.93
N GLU A 17 12.53 21.21 13.31
CA GLU A 17 13.69 21.97 13.86
C GLU A 17 14.27 21.33 15.13
N CYS A 18 13.41 20.88 16.04
CA CYS A 18 13.84 20.21 17.27
C CYS A 18 14.59 18.90 16.95
N LEU A 19 14.02 18.09 16.04
CA LEU A 19 14.65 16.85 15.58
C LEU A 19 16.02 17.10 14.95
N LEU A 20 16.12 18.12 14.08
CA LEU A 20 17.39 18.53 13.47
C LEU A 20 18.44 18.97 14.48
N THR A 21 18.02 19.64 15.54
CA THR A 21 18.91 20.07 16.62
C THR A 21 19.53 18.87 17.32
N VAL A 22 18.74 17.81 17.56
CA VAL A 22 19.24 16.55 18.12
C VAL A 22 20.18 15.84 17.15
N LEU A 23 19.82 15.76 15.87
CA LEU A 23 20.65 15.17 14.79
C LEU A 23 21.94 15.95 14.52
N SER A 24 22.05 17.19 15.02
CA SER A 24 23.24 18.04 14.84
C SER A 24 24.32 17.86 15.89
N ARG A 25 24.06 17.06 16.93
CA ARG A 25 25.04 16.73 17.97
C ARG A 25 26.19 15.89 17.39
N ASN A 26 27.39 15.99 17.97
CA ASN A 26 28.57 15.24 17.49
C ASN A 26 28.44 13.73 17.63
N SER A 27 27.58 13.25 18.53
CA SER A 27 27.32 11.83 18.76
C SER A 27 25.84 11.64 19.08
N PRO A 28 24.95 11.65 18.07
CA PRO A 28 23.55 11.35 18.30
C PRO A 28 23.41 9.87 18.67
N ASP A 29 22.62 9.58 19.68
CA ASP A 29 22.31 8.24 20.20
C ASP A 29 21.05 7.65 19.55
N MET A 30 20.71 8.11 18.34
CA MET A 30 19.46 7.79 17.64
C MET A 30 19.69 7.66 16.14
N ILE A 31 18.99 6.69 15.53
CA ILE A 31 18.85 6.58 14.08
C ILE A 31 17.47 7.12 13.70
N VAL A 32 17.44 8.02 12.71
CA VAL A 32 16.20 8.58 12.17
C VAL A 32 16.06 8.14 10.71
N VAL A 33 14.97 7.45 10.41
CA VAL A 33 14.60 7.07 9.04
C VAL A 33 13.37 7.87 8.64
N LEU A 34 13.50 8.65 7.57
CA LEU A 34 12.36 9.32 6.96
C LEU A 34 11.85 8.46 5.80
N ALA A 35 10.54 8.23 5.76
CA ALA A 35 9.89 7.45 4.73
C ALA A 35 8.68 8.22 4.19
N GLY A 36 8.49 8.14 2.88
CA GLY A 36 7.40 8.81 2.17
C GLY A 36 7.61 8.75 0.67
N TYR A 37 6.61 9.23 -0.07
CA TYR A 37 6.67 9.33 -1.53
C TYR A 37 7.75 10.33 -1.96
N GLU A 38 8.42 10.01 -3.09
CA GLU A 38 9.63 10.70 -3.55
C GLU A 38 9.41 12.21 -3.72
N LYS A 39 8.27 12.60 -4.33
CA LYS A 39 7.93 14.00 -4.60
C LYS A 39 7.73 14.80 -3.31
N GLU A 40 6.98 14.26 -2.37
CA GLU A 40 6.68 14.85 -1.06
C GLU A 40 7.94 14.96 -0.21
N MET A 41 8.79 13.93 -0.24
CA MET A 41 10.09 13.92 0.44
C MET A 41 11.02 14.99 -0.14
N ASN A 42 11.09 15.12 -1.46
CA ASN A 42 11.90 16.15 -2.12
C ASN A 42 11.41 17.56 -1.77
N GLN A 43 10.09 17.79 -1.70
CA GLN A 43 9.52 19.07 -1.27
C GLN A 43 9.85 19.38 0.20
N MET A 44 9.73 18.39 1.09
CA MET A 44 10.07 18.55 2.50
C MET A 44 11.56 18.87 2.70
N LEU A 45 12.45 18.15 2.02
CA LEU A 45 13.90 18.38 2.10
C LEU A 45 14.31 19.73 1.49
N ALA A 46 13.60 20.21 0.47
CA ALA A 46 13.83 21.52 -0.13
C ALA A 46 13.39 22.69 0.77
N THR A 47 12.60 22.43 1.81
CA THR A 47 12.08 23.48 2.71
C THR A 47 13.17 24.06 3.62
N ASN A 48 14.19 23.28 3.96
CA ASN A 48 15.34 23.76 4.73
C ASN A 48 16.64 23.10 4.21
N PRO A 49 17.61 23.86 3.68
CA PRO A 49 18.89 23.32 3.20
C PRO A 49 19.64 22.48 4.26
N GLY A 50 19.46 22.81 5.54
CA GLY A 50 20.03 22.07 6.67
C GLY A 50 19.44 20.65 6.84
N LEU A 51 18.21 20.39 6.35
CA LEU A 51 17.64 19.04 6.34
C LEU A 51 18.40 18.12 5.41
N ARG A 52 18.66 18.56 4.17
CA ARG A 52 19.26 17.72 3.15
C ARG A 52 20.64 17.21 3.55
N GLY A 53 21.44 18.03 4.23
CA GLY A 53 22.77 17.64 4.72
C GLY A 53 22.76 16.62 5.86
N ARG A 54 21.64 16.45 6.56
CA ARG A 54 21.50 15.50 7.69
C ARG A 54 20.96 14.13 7.30
N PHE A 55 20.50 13.99 6.05
CA PHE A 55 20.06 12.71 5.48
C PHE A 55 20.94 12.37 4.26
N PRO A 56 22.20 11.95 4.48
CA PRO A 56 23.15 11.68 3.38
C PRO A 56 22.83 10.41 2.60
N HIS A 57 22.03 9.50 3.18
CA HIS A 57 21.63 8.25 2.56
C HIS A 57 20.17 8.32 2.13
N THR A 58 19.94 8.10 0.84
CA THR A 58 18.60 8.00 0.25
C THR A 58 18.46 6.61 -0.36
N LEU A 59 17.46 5.88 0.10
CA LEU A 59 17.06 4.59 -0.48
C LEU A 59 15.75 4.80 -1.21
N ARG A 60 15.73 4.44 -2.50
CA ARG A 60 14.53 4.48 -3.33
C ARG A 60 14.01 3.05 -3.49
N PHE A 61 12.75 2.85 -3.13
CA PHE A 61 12.05 1.60 -3.35
C PHE A 61 11.23 1.74 -4.63
N GLU A 62 11.49 0.86 -5.59
CA GLU A 62 10.71 0.82 -6.82
C GLU A 62 9.43 0.03 -6.58
N ASP A 63 8.41 0.30 -7.40
CA ASP A 63 7.19 -0.51 -7.38
C ASP A 63 7.51 -1.93 -7.84
N TYR A 64 6.79 -2.90 -7.28
CA TYR A 64 6.87 -4.27 -7.73
C TYR A 64 6.31 -4.41 -9.16
N SER A 65 6.96 -5.27 -9.93
CA SER A 65 6.47 -5.80 -11.19
C SER A 65 5.26 -6.73 -10.96
N ALA A 66 4.53 -7.04 -12.04
CA ALA A 66 3.43 -8.00 -11.98
C ALA A 66 3.90 -9.39 -11.49
N ASP A 67 5.09 -9.82 -11.90
CA ASP A 67 5.71 -11.06 -11.45
C ASP A 67 5.97 -11.05 -9.93
N GLU A 68 6.57 -9.98 -9.41
CA GLU A 68 6.83 -9.85 -7.97
C GLU A 68 5.53 -9.76 -7.14
N LEU A 69 4.51 -9.06 -7.64
CA LEU A 69 3.20 -9.02 -6.99
C LEU A 69 2.50 -10.39 -7.01
N MET A 70 2.66 -11.16 -8.09
CA MET A 70 2.18 -12.53 -8.15
C MET A 70 2.90 -13.43 -7.14
N GLU A 71 4.22 -13.28 -6.98
CA GLU A 71 4.96 -14.00 -5.94
C GLU A 71 4.47 -13.66 -4.53
N ILE A 72 4.22 -12.38 -4.24
CA ILE A 72 3.64 -11.93 -2.96
C ILE A 72 2.27 -12.57 -2.73
N ALA A 73 1.40 -12.60 -3.77
CA ALA A 73 0.11 -13.25 -3.68
C ALA A 73 0.25 -14.75 -3.37
N LEU A 74 1.11 -15.46 -4.09
CA LEU A 74 1.38 -16.88 -3.86
C LEU A 74 1.94 -17.15 -2.45
N GLN A 75 2.79 -16.27 -1.92
CA GLN A 75 3.28 -16.37 -0.55
C GLN A 75 2.15 -16.22 0.47
N LEU A 76 1.22 -15.27 0.25
CA LEU A 76 0.04 -15.10 1.11
C LEU A 76 -0.84 -16.35 1.11
N PHE A 77 -1.17 -16.89 -0.06
CA PHE A 77 -1.98 -18.11 -0.15
C PHE A 77 -1.29 -19.31 0.51
N ARG A 78 0.02 -19.49 0.30
CA ARG A 78 0.78 -20.56 0.96
C ARG A 78 0.80 -20.42 2.48
N LYS A 79 0.98 -19.19 2.98
CA LYS A 79 1.03 -18.90 4.43
C LYS A 79 -0.29 -19.25 5.12
N GLU A 80 -1.40 -18.93 4.48
CA GLU A 80 -2.76 -19.22 4.99
C GLU A 80 -3.28 -20.60 4.55
N GLU A 81 -2.40 -21.41 3.93
CA GLU A 81 -2.66 -22.77 3.46
C GLU A 81 -3.85 -22.91 2.48
N TYR A 82 -4.03 -21.90 1.63
CA TYR A 82 -4.92 -21.94 0.47
C TYR A 82 -4.19 -22.48 -0.77
N ILE A 83 -4.97 -23.11 -1.65
CA ILE A 83 -4.50 -23.72 -2.90
C ILE A 83 -5.20 -23.00 -4.05
N LEU A 84 -4.45 -22.46 -5.00
CA LEU A 84 -5.03 -21.98 -6.25
C LEU A 84 -5.06 -23.11 -7.26
N THR A 85 -6.18 -23.22 -7.99
CA THR A 85 -6.18 -24.00 -9.22
C THR A 85 -5.28 -23.33 -10.27
N GLY A 86 -4.80 -24.10 -11.26
CA GLY A 86 -3.97 -23.56 -12.34
C GLY A 86 -4.67 -22.45 -13.14
N GLU A 87 -6.00 -22.54 -13.28
CA GLU A 87 -6.80 -21.49 -13.93
C GLU A 87 -6.94 -20.25 -13.06
N ALA A 88 -7.16 -20.41 -11.75
CA ALA A 88 -7.20 -19.28 -10.81
C ALA A 88 -5.86 -18.53 -10.78
N GLY A 89 -4.74 -19.26 -10.79
CA GLY A 89 -3.40 -18.66 -10.85
C GLY A 89 -3.17 -17.85 -12.13
N ARG A 90 -3.61 -18.36 -13.29
CA ARG A 90 -3.52 -17.63 -14.56
C ARG A 90 -4.38 -16.37 -14.53
N GLN A 91 -5.63 -16.49 -14.09
CA GLN A 91 -6.56 -15.37 -13.99
C GLN A 91 -6.04 -14.28 -13.04
N LEU A 92 -5.48 -14.70 -11.89
CA LEU A 92 -4.88 -13.79 -10.93
C LEU A 92 -3.72 -13.01 -11.53
N TYR A 93 -2.84 -13.68 -12.27
CA TYR A 93 -1.72 -13.03 -12.94
C TYR A 93 -2.17 -12.01 -14.00
N GLU A 94 -3.20 -12.35 -14.80
CA GLU A 94 -3.80 -11.42 -15.77
C GLU A 94 -4.36 -10.18 -15.07
N THR A 95 -5.14 -10.37 -14.00
CA THR A 95 -5.69 -9.27 -13.20
C THR A 95 -4.61 -8.39 -12.57
N ILE A 96 -3.54 -8.98 -12.04
CA ILE A 96 -2.40 -8.24 -11.49
C ILE A 96 -1.72 -7.43 -12.60
N SER A 97 -1.52 -8.04 -13.77
CA SER A 97 -0.88 -7.39 -14.92
C SER A 97 -1.68 -6.18 -15.40
N GLU A 98 -3.01 -6.29 -15.46
CA GLU A 98 -3.91 -5.18 -15.76
C GLU A 98 -3.81 -4.08 -14.70
N ALA A 99 -3.85 -4.42 -13.41
CA ALA A 99 -3.75 -3.44 -12.33
C ALA A 99 -2.40 -2.69 -12.31
N VAL A 100 -1.30 -3.37 -12.66
CA VAL A 100 0.04 -2.77 -12.78
C VAL A 100 0.13 -1.87 -14.01
N ALA A 101 -0.50 -2.23 -15.13
CA ALA A 101 -0.52 -1.41 -16.33
C ALA A 101 -1.27 -0.08 -16.11
N ASP A 102 -2.34 -0.11 -15.32
CA ASP A 102 -3.17 1.05 -14.97
C ASP A 102 -2.73 1.78 -13.68
N LYS A 103 -1.52 1.48 -13.16
CA LYS A 103 -1.10 1.99 -11.86
C LYS A 103 -0.98 3.52 -11.84
N THR A 104 -1.46 4.12 -10.75
CA THR A 104 -1.25 5.55 -10.44
C THR A 104 -0.08 5.73 -9.47
N GLU A 105 0.39 6.96 -9.26
CA GLU A 105 1.44 7.29 -8.28
C GLU A 105 1.13 6.80 -6.84
N SER A 106 -0.14 6.50 -6.54
CA SER A 106 -0.60 6.04 -5.22
C SER A 106 -0.88 4.54 -5.16
N PHE A 107 -0.41 3.74 -6.12
CA PHE A 107 -0.61 2.29 -6.11
C PHE A 107 0.12 1.66 -4.92
N SER A 108 -0.62 0.92 -4.09
CA SER A 108 -0.12 0.46 -2.78
C SER A 108 0.62 -0.89 -2.82
N ASN A 109 0.95 -1.41 -4.01
CA ASN A 109 1.76 -2.60 -4.22
C ASN A 109 1.26 -3.81 -3.39
N ALA A 110 2.08 -4.35 -2.49
CA ALA A 110 1.76 -5.50 -1.66
C ALA A 110 0.45 -5.32 -0.87
N ARG A 111 0.15 -4.09 -0.39
CA ARG A 111 -1.10 -3.80 0.31
C ARG A 111 -2.32 -3.99 -0.60
N TRP A 112 -2.20 -3.66 -1.88
CA TRP A 112 -3.26 -3.90 -2.85
C TRP A 112 -3.51 -5.40 -3.02
N ILE A 113 -2.44 -6.21 -3.12
CA ILE A 113 -2.54 -7.68 -3.18
C ILE A 113 -3.20 -8.24 -1.92
N GLU A 114 -2.76 -7.83 -0.73
CA GLU A 114 -3.38 -8.25 0.54
C GLU A 114 -4.87 -7.94 0.56
N GLN A 115 -5.24 -6.70 0.19
CA GLN A 115 -6.63 -6.29 0.16
C GLN A 115 -7.44 -7.10 -0.87
N TYR A 116 -6.87 -7.34 -2.06
CA TYR A 116 -7.52 -8.11 -3.11
C TYR A 116 -7.75 -9.57 -2.69
N VAL A 117 -6.77 -10.19 -2.03
CA VAL A 117 -6.90 -11.55 -1.49
C VAL A 117 -7.91 -11.60 -0.34
N TYR A 118 -7.68 -10.85 0.73
CA TYR A 118 -8.46 -10.96 1.97
C TYR A 118 -9.88 -10.42 1.86
N SER A 119 -10.06 -9.33 1.12
CA SER A 119 -11.36 -8.65 1.01
C SER A 119 -12.08 -8.96 -0.29
N GLY A 120 -11.41 -9.56 -1.28
CA GLY A 120 -11.99 -9.93 -2.57
C GLY A 120 -12.11 -11.44 -2.75
N ILE A 121 -10.98 -12.11 -2.93
CA ILE A 121 -10.92 -13.52 -3.34
C ILE A 121 -11.49 -14.45 -2.25
N LEU A 122 -11.05 -14.30 -0.99
CA LEU A 122 -11.50 -15.19 0.09
C LEU A 122 -13.00 -15.07 0.38
N PRO A 123 -13.61 -13.86 0.42
CA PRO A 123 -15.06 -13.73 0.51
C PRO A 123 -15.80 -14.34 -0.69
N ALA A 124 -15.30 -14.17 -1.92
CA ALA A 124 -15.91 -14.78 -3.10
C ALA A 124 -15.87 -16.31 -3.04
N MET A 125 -14.73 -16.89 -2.62
CA MET A 125 -14.59 -18.32 -2.36
C MET A 125 -15.58 -18.80 -1.28
N ALA A 126 -15.71 -18.06 -0.19
CA ALA A 126 -16.66 -18.41 0.87
C ALA A 126 -18.11 -18.39 0.37
N GLU A 127 -18.51 -17.36 -0.40
CA GLU A 127 -19.82 -17.28 -1.05
C GLU A 127 -20.05 -18.48 -1.99
N ARG A 128 -19.06 -18.82 -2.83
CA ARG A 128 -19.13 -19.98 -3.74
C ARG A 128 -19.31 -21.30 -2.99
N VAL A 129 -18.50 -21.56 -1.97
CA VAL A 129 -18.55 -22.81 -1.18
C VAL A 129 -19.90 -22.94 -0.47
N LEU A 130 -20.44 -21.86 0.10
CA LEU A 130 -21.75 -21.86 0.74
C LEU A 130 -22.89 -22.11 -0.26
N ASN A 131 -22.81 -21.52 -1.46
CA ASN A 131 -23.86 -21.61 -2.47
C ASN A 131 -23.83 -22.93 -3.28
N ARG A 132 -22.72 -23.66 -3.30
CA ARG A 132 -22.59 -24.94 -4.02
C ARG A 132 -23.57 -26.00 -3.51
N GLY A 133 -23.98 -25.91 -2.23
CA GLY A 133 -24.87 -26.84 -1.58
C GLY A 133 -24.22 -28.21 -1.31
N GLY A 134 -24.52 -28.83 -0.18
CA GLY A 134 -23.96 -30.12 0.21
C GLY A 134 -23.06 -30.05 1.46
N ALA A 135 -22.35 -31.14 1.74
CA ALA A 135 -21.42 -31.19 2.85
C ALA A 135 -20.19 -30.32 2.55
N ILE A 136 -19.91 -29.36 3.43
CA ILE A 136 -18.73 -28.51 3.33
C ILE A 136 -17.52 -29.35 3.72
N ASP A 137 -16.73 -29.74 2.74
CA ASP A 137 -15.48 -30.45 2.97
C ASP A 137 -14.30 -29.46 3.12
N LYS A 138 -13.25 -29.91 3.81
CA LYS A 138 -12.09 -29.09 4.15
C LYS A 138 -11.28 -28.67 2.90
N GLU A 139 -11.32 -29.47 1.83
CA GLU A 139 -10.57 -29.21 0.60
C GLU A 139 -11.23 -28.09 -0.20
N SER A 140 -12.56 -28.10 -0.30
CA SER A 140 -13.35 -27.01 -0.90
C SER A 140 -13.13 -25.67 -0.17
N CYS A 141 -13.02 -25.67 1.17
CA CYS A 141 -12.73 -24.45 1.95
C CYS A 141 -11.32 -23.89 1.77
N ARG A 142 -10.41 -24.62 1.12
CA ARG A 142 -9.02 -24.21 0.90
C ARG A 142 -8.69 -23.96 -0.56
N THR A 143 -9.57 -24.34 -1.48
CA THR A 143 -9.30 -24.30 -2.92
C THR A 143 -9.93 -23.07 -3.54
N VAL A 144 -9.08 -22.13 -4.00
CA VAL A 144 -9.48 -20.94 -4.75
C VAL A 144 -9.60 -21.32 -6.23
N GLU A 145 -10.79 -21.12 -6.78
CA GLU A 145 -11.10 -21.38 -8.19
C GLU A 145 -11.11 -20.08 -9.00
N LYS A 146 -11.11 -20.21 -10.34
CA LYS A 146 -11.05 -19.07 -11.27
C LYS A 146 -12.17 -18.06 -11.02
N GLU A 147 -13.39 -18.55 -10.79
CA GLU A 147 -14.59 -17.73 -10.55
C GLU A 147 -14.45 -16.82 -9.31
N ASP A 148 -13.70 -17.25 -8.29
CA ASP A 148 -13.46 -16.45 -7.08
C ASP A 148 -12.63 -15.21 -7.40
N VAL A 149 -11.63 -15.36 -8.27
CA VAL A 149 -10.74 -14.29 -8.73
C VAL A 149 -11.49 -13.31 -9.62
N GLU A 150 -12.28 -13.81 -10.57
CA GLU A 150 -13.12 -12.99 -11.46
C GLU A 150 -14.15 -12.19 -10.68
N THR A 151 -14.86 -12.84 -9.74
CA THR A 151 -15.86 -12.20 -8.88
C THR A 151 -15.23 -11.13 -8.00
N ALA A 152 -14.06 -11.42 -7.42
CA ALA A 152 -13.31 -10.46 -6.65
C ALA A 152 -12.93 -9.25 -7.50
N PHE A 153 -12.45 -9.45 -8.73
CA PHE A 153 -12.02 -8.34 -9.58
C PHE A 153 -13.16 -7.39 -9.96
N LEU A 154 -14.37 -7.91 -10.18
CA LEU A 154 -15.55 -7.06 -10.43
C LEU A 154 -15.90 -6.17 -9.23
N LYS A 155 -15.74 -6.70 -8.00
CA LYS A 155 -15.92 -5.94 -6.75
C LYS A 155 -14.75 -4.97 -6.50
N PHE A 156 -13.55 -5.28 -7.01
CA PHE A 156 -12.28 -4.58 -6.78
C PHE A 156 -11.73 -3.76 -7.95
N LYS A 157 -12.49 -3.59 -9.04
CA LYS A 157 -12.13 -2.60 -10.08
C LYS A 157 -11.68 -1.35 -9.35
N PRO A 158 -10.46 -0.84 -9.59
CA PRO A 158 -9.94 0.28 -8.83
C PRO A 158 -10.96 1.39 -8.95
N ARG A 159 -11.73 1.62 -7.89
CA ARG A 159 -12.48 2.85 -7.75
C ARG A 159 -11.38 3.89 -7.86
N GLN A 160 -11.47 4.74 -8.88
CA GLN A 160 -10.74 6.00 -8.85
C GLN A 160 -11.01 6.54 -7.45
N ILE A 161 -9.97 6.57 -6.63
CA ILE A 161 -10.04 7.26 -5.37
C ILE A 161 -10.18 8.71 -5.84
N GLU A 162 -11.42 9.17 -6.02
CA GLU A 162 -11.71 10.59 -5.97
C GLU A 162 -11.05 11.01 -4.67
N THR A 163 -9.97 11.78 -4.79
CA THR A 163 -9.28 12.37 -3.66
C THR A 163 -10.36 13.04 -2.84
N ALA A 164 -10.78 12.38 -1.75
CA ALA A 164 -11.80 12.91 -0.89
C ALA A 164 -11.23 14.24 -0.43
N VAL A 165 -11.82 15.33 -0.92
CA VAL A 165 -11.49 16.67 -0.46
C VAL A 165 -11.90 16.66 1.01
N ILE A 166 -10.93 16.44 1.90
CA ILE A 166 -11.16 16.56 3.33
C ILE A 166 -11.58 18.02 3.52
N PRO A 167 -12.86 18.30 3.86
CA PRO A 167 -13.27 19.67 4.06
C PRO A 167 -12.40 20.23 5.18
N ARG A 168 -11.73 21.36 4.93
CA ARG A 168 -11.01 22.07 5.98
C ARG A 168 -12.02 22.47 7.04
N ILE A 169 -12.07 21.72 8.14
CA ILE A 169 -12.77 22.12 9.36
C ILE A 169 -11.91 23.23 9.97
N GLY A 170 -12.13 24.45 9.51
CA GLY A 170 -11.55 25.65 10.11
C GLY A 170 -12.28 25.96 11.40
N PHE A 171 -11.56 26.00 12.53
CA PHE A 171 -12.04 26.72 13.70
C PHE A 171 -11.89 28.22 13.40
N ARG A 172 -13.01 28.94 13.36
CA ARG A 172 -13.02 30.40 13.41
C ARG A 172 -12.61 30.81 14.83
N ALA A 173 -11.53 31.59 14.93
CA ALA A 173 -11.25 32.46 16.07
C ALA A 173 -11.87 33.83 15.82
#